data_AF-I3SXT0-F1
#
_entry.id   AF-I3SXT0-F1
#
_cell.length_a   1.000
_cell.length_b   1.000
_cell.length_c   1.000
_cell.angle_alpha   90.00
_cell.angle_beta   90.00
_cell.angle_gamma   90.00
#
_symmetry.space_group_name_H-M   'P 1'
#
loop_
_entity.id
_entity.type
_entity.pdbx_description
1 polymer ?
#
loop_
_entity_poly.entity_id
_entity_poly.type
_entity_poly.pdbx_seq_one_letter_code
_entity_poly.pdbx_strand_id
1 'polypeptide(L)'
;MQYDEPPQTEFQKFIRLTKNEMLGISNQKRLKSTLHDHRSLELNVDDYQRVCRIPKKKGACFRDLPGVRVGPDNKVEWDPDVQREYLESKKPLVPNYAMSFVGGKSSKPFARLWWDETVPTVVTRAEPHNQAIIHPEQDRVLSIRENARLQGFPDYYKLCGPVKARYIQVGNAVAVPVARALGYTLGLAFQGVAGDGPLLNLPGGFPMNFPSASSEENV
;
A
#
# COMPACT_ATOMS: atom_id res chain seq x y z
N MET A 1 13.00 12.91 0.52
CA MET A 1 12.75 13.87 1.61
C MET A 1 13.24 13.28 2.92
N GLN A 2 13.28 14.06 4.00
CA GLN A 2 13.53 13.50 5.33
C GLN A 2 12.23 12.93 5.91
N TYR A 3 12.33 12.03 6.87
CA TYR A 3 11.18 11.73 7.73
C TYR A 3 11.00 12.87 8.71
N ASP A 4 9.74 13.25 8.92
CA ASP A 4 9.40 14.26 9.92
C ASP A 4 9.46 13.66 11.34
N GLU A 5 9.01 12.41 11.49
CA GLU A 5 8.88 11.73 12.78
C GLU A 5 9.66 10.40 12.87
N PRO A 6 10.02 9.93 14.09
CA PRO A 6 10.54 8.58 14.30
C PRO A 6 9.48 7.50 14.00
N PRO A 7 9.89 6.23 13.80
CA PRO A 7 8.92 5.14 13.60
C PRO A 7 8.07 4.94 14.86
N GLN A 8 6.77 4.76 14.68
CA GLN A 8 5.78 4.67 15.75
C GLN A 8 5.33 3.23 16.04
N THR A 9 5.51 2.30 15.09
CA THR A 9 5.12 0.88 15.24
C THR A 9 6.30 -0.05 15.00
N GLU A 10 6.20 -1.31 15.47
CA GLU A 10 7.24 -2.33 15.22
C GLU A 10 7.48 -2.57 13.73
N PHE A 11 6.41 -2.57 12.93
CA PHE A 11 6.54 -2.65 11.47
C PHE A 11 7.31 -1.46 10.90
N GLN A 12 7.02 -0.23 11.36
CA GLN A 12 7.75 0.96 10.92
C GLN A 12 9.20 0.95 11.36
N LYS A 13 9.51 0.43 12.57
CA LYS A 13 10.88 0.24 13.05
C LYS A 13 11.63 -0.72 12.14
N PHE A 14 11.01 -1.86 11.81
CA PHE A 14 11.56 -2.88 10.92
C PHE A 14 11.81 -2.35 9.50
N ILE A 15 10.79 -1.76 8.87
CA ILE A 15 10.89 -1.37 7.45
C ILE A 15 11.87 -0.20 7.23
N ARG A 16 12.15 0.58 8.28
CA ARG A 16 13.13 1.67 8.29
C ARG A 16 14.56 1.26 8.66
N LEU A 17 14.82 -0.04 8.91
CA LEU A 17 16.18 -0.55 9.05
C LEU A 17 16.99 -0.26 7.78
N THR A 18 18.27 -0.01 7.95
CA THR A 18 19.25 0.11 6.87
C THR A 18 19.51 -1.24 6.22
N LYS A 19 20.16 -1.24 5.05
CA LYS A 19 20.56 -2.47 4.36
C LYS A 19 21.44 -3.37 5.23
N ASN A 20 22.36 -2.79 6.01
CA ASN A 20 23.27 -3.53 6.88
C ASN A 20 22.52 -4.14 8.08
N GLU A 21 21.66 -3.35 8.74
CA GLU A 21 20.83 -3.84 9.84
C GLU A 21 19.90 -4.97 9.39
N MET A 22 19.30 -4.88 8.19
CA MET A 22 18.48 -5.97 7.61
C MET A 22 19.25 -7.28 7.40
N LEU A 23 20.57 -7.21 7.22
CA LEU A 23 21.48 -8.34 7.06
C LEU A 23 22.16 -8.76 8.38
N GLY A 24 21.81 -8.14 9.52
CA GLY A 24 22.42 -8.43 10.82
C GLY A 24 23.83 -7.85 11.02
N ILE A 25 24.28 -6.95 10.15
CA ILE A 25 25.60 -6.31 10.24
C ILE A 25 25.48 -5.05 11.11
N SER A 26 26.05 -5.10 12.32
CA SER A 26 26.07 -3.97 13.26
C SER A 26 27.02 -2.87 12.75
N ASN A 27 26.52 -1.65 12.56
CA ASN A 27 27.33 -0.49 12.18
C ASN A 27 27.20 0.64 13.22
N GLN A 28 28.35 1.14 13.69
CA GLN A 28 28.46 2.28 14.60
C GLN A 28 28.32 3.63 13.87
N LYS A 29 27.12 3.93 13.35
CA LYS A 29 26.56 5.29 13.17
C LYS A 29 25.29 5.19 12.32
N ARG A 30 24.14 5.48 12.93
CA ARG A 30 22.87 5.56 12.21
C ARG A 30 22.82 6.87 11.43
N LEU A 31 23.14 6.83 10.13
CA LEU A 31 22.89 7.97 9.23
C LEU A 31 21.39 8.31 9.23
N LYS A 32 21.06 9.60 9.09
CA LYS A 32 19.65 10.04 8.98
C LYS A 32 18.96 9.29 7.83
N SER A 33 17.96 8.49 8.18
CA SER A 33 17.16 7.71 7.22
C SER A 33 16.41 8.66 6.28
N THR A 34 16.61 8.50 4.97
CA THR A 34 15.94 9.32 3.95
C THR A 34 14.67 8.61 3.48
N LEU A 35 13.57 9.36 3.38
CA LEU A 35 12.31 8.89 2.82
C LEU A 35 12.33 9.02 1.29
N HIS A 36 12.38 7.89 0.60
CA HIS A 36 12.34 7.78 -0.85
C HIS A 36 10.92 7.52 -1.35
N ASP A 37 10.59 7.94 -2.57
CA ASP A 37 9.35 7.57 -3.27
C ASP A 37 8.03 7.91 -2.55
N HIS A 38 8.06 8.80 -1.55
CA HIS A 38 6.83 9.30 -0.92
C HIS A 38 6.19 10.36 -1.81
N ARG A 39 5.64 9.89 -2.93
CA ARG A 39 4.99 10.68 -3.97
C ARG A 39 3.77 9.90 -4.46
N SER A 40 2.64 10.57 -4.59
CA SER A 40 1.42 9.97 -5.13
C SER A 40 1.31 10.18 -6.63
N LEU A 41 0.40 9.42 -7.25
CA LEU A 41 -0.09 9.75 -8.59
C LEU A 41 -0.72 11.15 -8.55
N GLU A 42 -0.26 12.01 -9.43
CA GLU A 42 -0.88 13.32 -9.66
C GLU A 42 -2.22 13.10 -10.35
N LEU A 43 -3.30 13.37 -9.62
CA LEU A 43 -4.65 13.29 -10.16
C LEU A 43 -4.88 14.47 -11.10
N ASN A 44 -5.64 14.25 -12.17
CA ASN A 44 -6.14 15.36 -12.96
C ASN A 44 -7.08 16.23 -12.09
N VAL A 45 -7.32 17.46 -12.52
CA VAL A 45 -8.12 18.46 -11.78
C VAL A 45 -9.48 17.90 -11.37
N ASP A 46 -10.18 17.19 -12.27
CA ASP A 46 -11.51 16.66 -11.99
C ASP A 46 -11.48 15.57 -10.90
N ASP A 47 -10.52 14.63 -10.99
CA ASP A 47 -10.38 13.56 -10.02
C ASP A 47 -9.89 14.08 -8.67
N TYR A 48 -9.02 15.09 -8.66
CA TYR A 48 -8.61 15.76 -7.43
C TYR A 48 -9.81 16.45 -6.76
N GLN A 49 -10.61 17.21 -7.50
CA GLN A 49 -11.83 17.84 -6.98
C GLN A 49 -12.81 16.81 -6.38
N ARG A 50 -12.97 15.64 -7.03
CA ARG A 50 -13.77 14.54 -6.48
C ARG A 50 -13.21 14.01 -5.17
N VAL A 51 -11.90 13.73 -5.13
CA VAL A 51 -11.23 13.21 -3.92
C VAL A 51 -11.37 14.18 -2.74
N CYS A 52 -11.24 15.49 -2.97
CA CYS A 52 -11.46 16.51 -1.93
C CYS A 52 -12.89 16.51 -1.36
N ARG A 53 -13.88 16.04 -2.12
CA ARG A 53 -15.28 15.94 -1.69
C ARG A 53 -15.58 14.62 -0.96
N ILE A 54 -14.67 13.63 -0.97
CA ILE A 54 -14.86 12.37 -0.24
C ILE A 54 -14.60 12.61 1.26
N PRO A 55 -15.57 12.34 2.15
CA PRO A 55 -15.41 12.53 3.58
C PRO A 55 -14.19 11.80 4.16
N LYS A 56 -13.56 12.37 5.18
CA LYS A 56 -12.42 11.78 5.92
C LYS A 56 -12.92 10.90 7.06
N LYS A 57 -13.61 9.82 6.70
CA LYS A 57 -14.15 8.81 7.64
C LYS A 57 -14.00 7.40 7.04
N LYS A 58 -14.02 6.39 7.91
CA LYS A 58 -14.04 4.98 7.50
C LYS A 58 -15.24 4.69 6.58
N GLY A 59 -14.99 3.92 5.51
CA GLY A 59 -16.01 3.52 4.55
C GLY A 59 -16.46 4.61 3.57
N ALA A 60 -15.87 5.81 3.60
CA ALA A 60 -16.22 6.88 2.68
C ALA A 60 -15.87 6.53 1.23
N CYS A 61 -16.77 6.81 0.31
CA CYS A 61 -16.58 6.57 -1.12
C CYS A 61 -17.43 7.52 -1.99
N PHE A 62 -17.48 7.28 -3.31
CA PHE A 62 -18.30 8.09 -4.22
C PHE A 62 -19.79 8.14 -3.84
N ARG A 63 -20.28 7.16 -3.06
CA ARG A 63 -21.68 7.11 -2.57
C ARG A 63 -21.99 8.23 -1.60
N ASP A 64 -20.98 8.84 -0.98
CA ASP A 64 -21.13 10.00 -0.10
C ASP A 64 -21.21 11.33 -0.87
N LEU A 65 -21.06 11.33 -2.20
CA LEU A 65 -21.16 12.54 -3.01
C LEU A 65 -22.63 12.97 -3.20
N PRO A 66 -22.90 14.29 -3.28
CA PRO A 66 -24.25 14.81 -3.51
C PRO A 66 -24.94 14.21 -4.75
N GLY A 67 -26.24 13.95 -4.62
CA GLY A 67 -27.06 13.38 -5.69
C GLY A 67 -27.00 11.86 -5.82
N VAL A 68 -26.27 11.17 -4.94
CA VAL A 68 -26.24 9.70 -4.88
C VAL A 68 -26.95 9.23 -3.63
N ARG A 69 -27.87 8.27 -3.79
CA ARG A 69 -28.49 7.53 -2.69
C ARG A 69 -28.29 6.03 -2.88
N VAL A 70 -28.35 5.28 -1.80
CA VAL A 70 -28.27 3.81 -1.83
C VAL A 70 -29.66 3.24 -1.53
N GLY A 71 -30.22 2.50 -2.49
CA GLY A 71 -31.52 1.84 -2.35
C GLY A 71 -31.47 0.62 -1.42
N PRO A 72 -32.63 0.01 -1.12
CA PRO A 72 -32.75 -1.13 -0.22
C PRO A 72 -32.00 -2.39 -0.69
N ASP A 73 -31.71 -2.51 -1.98
CA ASP A 73 -30.94 -3.61 -2.59
C ASP A 73 -29.42 -3.35 -2.63
N ASN A 74 -28.95 -2.33 -1.91
CA ASN A 74 -27.57 -1.83 -1.87
C ASN A 74 -27.06 -1.31 -3.23
N LYS A 75 -27.97 -0.94 -4.13
CA LYS A 75 -27.66 -0.34 -5.43
C LYS A 75 -27.70 1.17 -5.33
N VAL A 76 -26.74 1.83 -5.99
CA VAL A 76 -26.72 3.28 -6.11
C VAL A 76 -27.75 3.76 -7.13
N GLU A 77 -28.45 4.83 -6.77
CA GLU A 77 -29.41 5.54 -7.61
C GLU A 77 -29.14 7.04 -7.54
N TRP A 78 -29.60 7.75 -8.57
CA TRP A 78 -29.64 9.20 -8.52
C TRP A 78 -30.78 9.63 -7.61
N ASP A 79 -30.49 10.56 -6.71
CA ASP A 79 -31.52 11.20 -5.90
C ASP A 79 -32.34 12.14 -6.81
N PRO A 80 -33.67 11.92 -6.96
CA PRO A 80 -34.51 12.79 -7.79
C PRO A 80 -34.68 14.20 -7.21
N ASP A 81 -34.47 14.38 -5.90
CA ASP A 81 -34.67 15.64 -5.20
C ASP A 81 -33.40 16.50 -5.17
N VAL A 82 -32.26 15.95 -5.59
CA VAL A 82 -30.96 16.64 -5.63
C VAL A 82 -30.51 16.83 -7.07
N GLN A 83 -30.35 18.10 -7.47
CA GLN A 83 -29.82 18.41 -8.80
C GLN A 83 -28.39 17.89 -8.95
N ARG A 84 -28.09 17.30 -10.11
CA ARG A 84 -26.74 16.83 -10.42
C ARG A 84 -25.73 17.97 -10.38
N GLU A 85 -24.70 17.79 -9.55
CA GLU A 85 -23.54 18.69 -9.52
C GLU A 85 -22.57 18.38 -10.67
N TYR A 86 -22.03 19.45 -11.24
CA TYR A 86 -21.01 19.40 -12.29
C TYR A 86 -19.77 20.16 -11.83
N LEU A 87 -18.62 19.66 -12.24
CA LEU A 87 -17.33 20.30 -12.04
C LEU A 87 -17.17 21.50 -12.98
N GLU A 88 -16.17 22.34 -12.73
CA GLU A 88 -15.83 23.48 -13.58
C GLU A 88 -15.56 23.07 -15.04
N SER A 89 -15.05 21.86 -15.25
CA SER A 89 -14.82 21.24 -16.56
C SER A 89 -16.11 20.81 -17.29
N LYS A 90 -17.29 21.07 -16.71
CA LYS A 90 -18.61 20.62 -17.17
C LYS A 90 -18.80 19.09 -17.17
N LYS A 91 -17.87 18.33 -16.58
CA LYS A 91 -18.05 16.90 -16.30
C LYS A 91 -18.86 16.71 -15.01
N PRO A 92 -19.64 15.63 -14.88
CA PRO A 92 -20.40 15.39 -13.66
C PRO A 92 -19.45 15.16 -12.48
N LEU A 93 -19.85 15.65 -11.29
CA LEU A 93 -19.13 15.38 -10.04
C LEU A 93 -19.03 13.87 -9.81
N VAL A 94 -20.14 13.16 -9.96
CA VAL A 94 -20.19 11.70 -9.88
C VAL A 94 -20.07 11.09 -11.28
N PRO A 95 -18.99 10.35 -11.59
CA PRO A 95 -18.84 9.75 -12.91
C PRO A 95 -19.91 8.67 -13.18
N ASN A 96 -20.48 8.67 -14.38
CA ASN A 96 -21.51 7.69 -14.76
C ASN A 96 -21.05 6.23 -14.61
N TYR A 97 -19.76 5.93 -14.83
CA TYR A 97 -19.23 4.58 -14.67
C TYR A 97 -19.30 4.09 -13.22
N ALA A 98 -19.21 4.99 -12.23
CA ALA A 98 -19.27 4.61 -10.82
C ALA A 98 -20.66 4.11 -10.45
N MET A 99 -21.70 4.68 -11.06
CA MET A 99 -23.10 4.29 -10.85
C MET A 99 -23.44 2.91 -11.40
N SER A 100 -22.74 2.46 -12.45
CA SER A 100 -22.96 1.14 -13.06
C SER A 100 -21.95 0.07 -12.63
N PHE A 101 -20.86 0.47 -11.94
CA PHE A 101 -19.79 -0.45 -11.57
C PHE A 101 -20.30 -1.56 -10.64
N VAL A 102 -20.07 -2.83 -11.03
CA VAL A 102 -20.60 -4.03 -10.35
C VAL A 102 -22.13 -3.92 -10.17
N GLY A 103 -22.83 -3.54 -11.24
CA GLY A 103 -24.28 -3.37 -11.22
C GLY A 103 -24.77 -2.27 -10.26
N GLY A 104 -23.91 -1.30 -9.91
CA GLY A 104 -24.20 -0.23 -8.97
C GLY A 104 -24.05 -0.62 -7.49
N LYS A 105 -23.56 -1.84 -7.21
CA LYS A 105 -23.44 -2.35 -5.83
C LYS A 105 -22.05 -2.16 -5.21
N SER A 106 -21.09 -1.68 -5.99
CA SER A 106 -19.73 -1.44 -5.50
C SER A 106 -19.65 -0.17 -4.66
N SER A 107 -18.85 -0.23 -3.59
CA SER A 107 -18.37 0.94 -2.85
C SER A 107 -16.95 1.34 -3.23
N LYS A 108 -16.28 0.64 -4.15
CA LYS A 108 -14.86 0.85 -4.47
C LYS A 108 -14.51 2.16 -5.19
N PRO A 109 -15.33 2.70 -6.12
CA PRO A 109 -14.99 3.95 -6.79
C PRO A 109 -14.80 5.11 -5.80
N PHE A 110 -13.67 5.81 -5.92
CA PHE A 110 -13.25 6.87 -5.02
C PHE A 110 -13.33 6.50 -3.53
N ALA A 111 -13.06 5.24 -3.19
CA ALA A 111 -13.06 4.80 -1.80
C ALA A 111 -11.80 5.25 -1.06
N ARG A 112 -12.02 5.72 0.16
CA ARG A 112 -11.01 6.11 1.13
C ARG A 112 -10.73 4.94 2.07
N LEU A 113 -9.44 4.64 2.22
CA LEU A 113 -8.98 3.64 3.18
C LEU A 113 -9.04 4.20 4.60
N TRP A 114 -9.05 3.31 5.58
CA TRP A 114 -8.93 3.65 6.98
C TRP A 114 -7.83 2.85 7.69
N TRP A 115 -7.44 3.31 8.88
CA TRP A 115 -6.31 2.79 9.64
C TRP A 115 -6.48 1.34 10.12
N ASP A 116 -7.72 0.88 10.29
CA ASP A 116 -8.08 -0.47 10.73
C ASP A 116 -8.52 -1.38 9.55
N GLU A 117 -8.17 -1.00 8.32
CA GLU A 117 -8.45 -1.75 7.11
C GLU A 117 -7.17 -2.31 6.50
N THR A 118 -7.32 -3.31 5.64
CA THR A 118 -6.24 -3.89 4.85
C THR A 118 -6.46 -3.63 3.37
N VAL A 119 -5.37 -3.53 2.60
CA VAL A 119 -5.43 -3.59 1.14
C VAL A 119 -5.26 -5.05 0.70
N PRO A 120 -6.31 -5.73 0.18
CA PRO A 120 -6.23 -7.17 -0.10
C PRO A 120 -5.17 -7.53 -1.14
N THR A 121 -4.96 -6.64 -2.10
CA THR A 121 -3.91 -6.78 -3.12
C THR A 121 -3.49 -5.39 -3.57
N VAL A 122 -2.19 -5.09 -3.42
CA VAL A 122 -1.59 -3.90 -4.02
C VAL A 122 -1.47 -4.15 -5.52
N VAL A 123 -2.06 -3.26 -6.33
CA VAL A 123 -2.09 -3.41 -7.79
C VAL A 123 -1.20 -2.36 -8.48
N THR A 124 -1.01 -2.53 -9.78
CA THR A 124 -0.08 -1.72 -10.60
C THR A 124 -0.58 -0.31 -10.91
N ARG A 125 -1.87 -0.04 -10.70
CA ARG A 125 -2.56 1.20 -11.04
C ARG A 125 -2.98 1.93 -9.79
N ALA A 126 -2.82 3.25 -9.78
CA ALA A 126 -3.10 4.09 -8.61
C ALA A 126 -4.33 4.98 -8.78
N GLU A 127 -5.05 4.86 -9.91
CA GLU A 127 -6.26 5.62 -10.17
C GLU A 127 -7.38 5.23 -9.18
N PRO A 128 -8.13 6.19 -8.61
CA PRO A 128 -9.16 5.91 -7.60
C PRO A 128 -10.48 5.37 -8.20
N HIS A 129 -10.53 5.09 -9.50
CA HIS A 129 -11.78 4.88 -10.23
C HIS A 129 -12.52 3.59 -9.85
N ASN A 130 -11.83 2.56 -9.41
CA ASN A 130 -12.43 1.24 -9.15
C ASN A 130 -11.82 0.50 -7.95
N GLN A 131 -11.19 1.23 -7.04
CA GLN A 131 -10.47 0.66 -5.89
C GLN A 131 -10.42 1.64 -4.71
N ALA A 132 -10.30 1.07 -3.51
CA ALA A 132 -10.01 1.84 -2.30
C ALA A 132 -8.51 2.13 -2.23
N ILE A 133 -8.14 3.38 -2.46
CA ILE A 133 -6.74 3.81 -2.52
C ILE A 133 -6.55 5.27 -2.07
N ILE A 134 -7.62 5.99 -1.73
CA ILE A 134 -7.49 7.35 -1.18
C ILE A 134 -6.94 7.25 0.24
N HIS A 135 -5.96 8.08 0.56
CA HIS A 135 -5.32 8.14 1.88
C HIS A 135 -6.35 8.45 2.98
N PRO A 136 -6.25 7.89 4.20
CA PRO A 136 -7.25 8.09 5.26
C PRO A 136 -7.56 9.55 5.60
N GLU A 137 -6.56 10.42 5.60
CA GLU A 137 -6.73 11.81 6.07
C GLU A 137 -6.36 12.89 5.03
N GLN A 138 -5.78 12.49 3.90
CA GLN A 138 -5.22 13.41 2.91
C GLN A 138 -5.97 13.26 1.59
N ASP A 139 -6.10 14.35 0.85
CA ASP A 139 -6.89 14.38 -0.39
C ASP A 139 -6.02 13.97 -1.59
N ARG A 140 -5.46 12.76 -1.48
CA ARG A 140 -4.60 12.12 -2.47
C ARG A 140 -4.77 10.62 -2.42
N VAL A 141 -4.34 9.93 -3.47
CA VAL A 141 -4.16 8.47 -3.43
C VAL A 141 -2.92 8.09 -2.63
N LEU A 142 -2.84 6.83 -2.19
CA LEU A 142 -1.66 6.30 -1.53
C LEU A 142 -0.41 6.53 -2.38
N SER A 143 0.67 6.96 -1.74
CA SER A 143 1.95 7.21 -2.38
C SER A 143 2.58 5.89 -2.86
N ILE A 144 3.58 5.99 -3.73
CA ILE A 144 4.37 4.83 -4.14
C ILE A 144 5.01 4.16 -2.91
N ARG A 145 5.63 4.94 -2.02
CA ARG A 145 6.23 4.41 -0.77
C ARG A 145 5.23 3.72 0.15
N GLU A 146 4.01 4.24 0.30
CA GLU A 146 2.96 3.59 1.10
C GLU A 146 2.59 2.23 0.50
N ASN A 147 2.40 2.15 -0.82
CA ASN A 147 2.18 0.87 -1.52
C ASN A 147 3.38 -0.09 -1.39
N ALA A 148 4.61 0.44 -1.49
CA ALA A 148 5.82 -0.37 -1.34
C ALA A 148 5.91 -0.98 0.07
N ARG A 149 5.54 -0.23 1.11
CA ARG A 149 5.46 -0.75 2.48
C ARG A 149 4.38 -1.80 2.64
N LEU A 150 3.21 -1.64 2.04
CA LEU A 150 2.18 -2.69 2.01
C LEU A 150 2.71 -4.00 1.40
N GLN A 151 3.59 -3.91 0.40
CA GLN A 151 4.27 -5.05 -0.22
C GLN A 151 5.56 -5.48 0.52
N GLY A 152 5.84 -4.87 1.68
CA GLY A 152 6.95 -5.19 2.57
C GLY A 152 8.34 -4.76 2.07
N PHE A 153 8.42 -3.85 1.08
CA PHE A 153 9.72 -3.30 0.65
C PHE A 153 10.38 -2.51 1.77
N PRO A 154 11.67 -2.77 2.07
CA PRO A 154 12.42 -1.92 2.99
C PRO A 154 12.51 -0.49 2.45
N ASP A 155 12.49 0.49 3.35
CA ASP A 155 12.44 1.90 2.97
C ASP A 155 13.71 2.39 2.25
N TYR A 156 14.83 1.69 2.40
CA TYR A 156 16.05 1.96 1.64
C TYR A 156 15.95 1.54 0.17
N TYR A 157 14.99 0.69 -0.21
CA TYR A 157 14.85 0.20 -1.58
C TYR A 157 14.29 1.32 -2.46
N LYS A 158 15.08 1.79 -3.43
CA LYS A 158 14.73 2.92 -4.29
C LYS A 158 14.12 2.40 -5.59
N LEU A 159 12.98 2.97 -5.97
CA LEU A 159 12.35 2.68 -7.26
C LEU A 159 12.82 3.69 -8.31
N CYS A 160 12.83 3.29 -9.57
CA CYS A 160 13.32 4.11 -10.69
C CYS A 160 12.25 4.30 -11.77
N GLY A 161 12.43 5.32 -12.60
CA GLY A 161 11.51 5.64 -13.72
C GLY A 161 10.36 6.59 -13.34
N PRO A 162 9.39 6.79 -14.25
CA PRO A 162 8.22 7.65 -14.02
C PRO A 162 7.30 7.14 -12.90
N VAL A 163 6.47 8.02 -12.34
CA VAL A 163 5.55 7.72 -11.22
C VAL A 163 4.70 6.46 -11.50
N LYS A 164 4.05 6.39 -12.66
CA LYS A 164 3.23 5.22 -13.04
C LYS A 164 4.05 3.92 -13.14
N ALA A 165 5.28 4.00 -13.67
CA ALA A 165 6.17 2.84 -13.76
C ALA A 165 6.61 2.32 -12.38
N ARG A 166 6.75 3.21 -11.39
CA ARG A 166 7.07 2.82 -10.01
C ARG A 166 5.89 2.11 -9.32
N TYR A 167 4.64 2.56 -9.55
CA TYR A 167 3.46 1.80 -9.09
C TYR A 167 3.40 0.41 -9.73
N ILE A 168 3.69 0.30 -11.03
CA ILE A 168 3.75 -1.00 -11.72
C ILE A 168 4.81 -1.91 -11.10
N GLN A 169 6.02 -1.40 -10.83
CA GLN A 169 7.08 -2.16 -10.17
C GLN A 169 6.64 -2.72 -8.81
N VAL A 170 5.97 -1.90 -8.00
CA VAL A 170 5.46 -2.33 -6.68
C VAL A 170 4.35 -3.36 -6.83
N GLY A 171 3.34 -3.10 -7.67
CA GLY A 171 2.18 -3.97 -7.83
C GLY A 171 2.48 -5.33 -8.47
N ASN A 172 3.53 -5.42 -9.29
CA ASN A 172 3.97 -6.70 -9.88
C ASN A 172 4.92 -7.49 -8.97
N ALA A 173 5.45 -6.89 -7.90
CA ALA A 173 6.43 -7.54 -7.05
C ALA A 173 5.79 -8.60 -6.16
N VAL A 174 6.53 -9.69 -5.92
CA VAL A 174 6.23 -10.59 -4.80
C VAL A 174 6.51 -9.87 -3.49
N ALA A 175 5.63 -10.01 -2.49
CA ALA A 175 5.83 -9.42 -1.19
C ALA A 175 7.19 -9.83 -0.60
N VAL A 176 8.02 -8.86 -0.23
CA VAL A 176 9.40 -9.11 0.19
C VAL A 176 9.50 -10.06 1.40
N PRO A 177 8.62 -10.00 2.42
CA PRO A 177 8.63 -10.96 3.52
C PRO A 177 8.39 -12.41 3.07
N VAL A 178 7.54 -12.63 2.05
CA VAL A 178 7.30 -13.96 1.47
C VAL A 178 8.56 -14.46 0.78
N ALA A 179 9.18 -13.63 -0.08
CA ALA A 179 10.42 -13.97 -0.74
C ALA A 179 11.56 -14.25 0.26
N ARG A 180 11.61 -13.54 1.39
CA ARG A 180 12.60 -13.73 2.44
C ARG A 180 12.44 -15.08 3.15
N ALA A 181 11.22 -15.48 3.48
CA ALA A 181 10.95 -16.79 4.08
C ALA A 181 11.32 -17.95 3.14
N LEU A 182 10.99 -17.81 1.85
CA LEU A 182 11.40 -18.77 0.81
C LEU A 182 12.92 -18.82 0.66
N GLY A 183 13.58 -17.66 0.63
CA GLY A 183 15.05 -17.57 0.54
C GLY A 183 15.76 -18.20 1.74
N TYR A 184 15.20 -18.04 2.95
CA TYR A 184 15.72 -18.72 4.14
C TYR A 184 15.62 -20.25 4.02
N THR A 185 14.46 -20.75 3.59
CA THR A 185 14.23 -22.19 3.38
C THR A 185 15.16 -22.75 2.31
N LEU A 186 15.37 -22.02 1.21
CA LEU A 186 16.33 -22.35 0.17
C LEU A 186 17.76 -22.44 0.72
N GLY A 187 18.16 -21.51 1.59
CA GLY A 187 19.47 -21.53 2.24
C GLY A 187 19.70 -22.78 3.08
N LEU A 188 18.72 -23.18 3.89
CA LEU A 188 18.79 -24.42 4.69
C LEU A 188 18.90 -25.66 3.79
N ALA A 189 18.11 -25.73 2.72
CA ALA A 189 18.15 -26.84 1.79
C ALA A 189 19.51 -26.94 1.08
N PHE A 190 20.06 -25.80 0.66
CA PHE A 190 21.37 -25.74 0.02
C PHE A 190 22.51 -26.18 0.96
N GLN A 191 22.39 -25.89 2.25
CA GLN A 191 23.33 -26.32 3.28
C GLN A 191 23.14 -27.78 3.72
N GLY A 192 22.11 -28.48 3.22
CA GLY A 192 21.82 -29.87 3.61
C GLY A 192 21.28 -30.03 5.03
N VAL A 193 20.78 -28.94 5.64
CA VAL A 193 20.23 -28.93 7.02
C VAL A 193 18.71 -28.76 7.06
N ALA A 194 18.05 -28.78 5.90
CA ALA A 194 16.59 -28.80 5.82
C ALA A 194 16.05 -30.19 6.20
N GLY A 195 14.87 -30.23 6.83
CA GLY A 195 14.15 -31.48 7.07
C GLY A 195 13.39 -31.97 5.84
N ASP A 196 12.93 -33.22 5.88
CA ASP A 196 12.26 -33.89 4.75
C ASP A 196 10.76 -33.54 4.59
N GLY A 197 10.23 -32.71 5.49
CA GLY A 197 8.81 -32.33 5.50
C GLY A 197 8.45 -31.26 4.46
N PRO A 198 7.18 -31.20 4.01
CA PRO A 198 6.73 -30.18 3.05
C PRO A 198 6.61 -28.77 3.65
N LEU A 199 6.72 -28.64 4.98
CA LEU A 199 6.57 -27.39 5.71
C LEU A 199 7.75 -27.18 6.66
N LEU A 200 8.15 -25.92 6.81
CA LEU A 200 9.17 -25.46 7.74
C LEU A 200 8.58 -24.39 8.66
N ASN A 201 8.81 -24.52 9.96
CA ASN A 201 8.56 -23.42 10.90
C ASN A 201 9.78 -22.50 10.94
N LEU A 202 9.58 -21.22 10.65
CA LEU A 202 10.64 -20.22 10.76
C LEU A 202 11.09 -20.10 12.23
N PRO A 203 12.38 -19.87 12.49
CA PRO A 203 12.88 -19.77 13.86
C PRO A 203 12.30 -18.54 14.58
N GLY A 204 12.24 -18.63 15.91
CA GLY A 204 11.80 -17.53 16.76
C GLY A 204 12.61 -16.26 16.50
N GLY A 205 11.92 -15.14 16.28
CA GLY A 205 12.55 -13.86 15.99
C GLY A 205 12.93 -13.63 14.53
N PHE A 206 12.69 -14.56 13.60
CA PHE A 206 12.74 -14.26 12.17
C PHE A 206 11.74 -13.13 11.83
N PRO A 207 12.10 -12.15 10.98
CA PRO A 207 13.38 -11.98 10.27
C PRO A 207 14.43 -11.14 11.01
N MET A 208 14.15 -10.71 12.25
CA MET A 208 14.94 -9.75 13.03
C MET A 208 16.19 -10.37 13.67
N ASN A 209 16.09 -11.64 14.07
CA ASN A 209 17.16 -12.37 14.74
C ASN A 209 17.61 -13.51 13.82
N PHE A 210 18.57 -13.24 12.95
CA PHE A 210 19.34 -14.33 12.37
C PHE A 210 20.29 -14.86 13.45
N PRO A 211 20.41 -16.18 13.64
CA PRO A 211 21.59 -16.71 14.31
C PRO A 211 22.78 -16.20 13.51
N SER A 212 23.68 -15.46 14.17
CA SER A 212 25.01 -15.20 13.60
C SER A 212 25.54 -16.54 13.14
N ALA A 213 25.92 -16.66 11.87
CA ALA A 213 26.63 -17.85 11.39
C ALA A 213 27.75 -18.10 12.40
N SER A 214 27.64 -19.21 13.13
CA SER A 214 28.67 -19.64 14.06
C SER A 214 29.97 -19.67 13.27
N SER A 215 30.91 -18.82 13.66
CA SER A 215 32.30 -18.96 13.27
C SER A 215 32.67 -20.42 13.42
N GLU A 216 33.18 -21.00 12.34
CA GLU A 216 33.77 -22.33 12.27
C GLU A 216 34.50 -22.65 13.59
N GLU A 217 33.97 -23.59 14.35
CA GLU A 217 34.73 -24.24 15.41
C GLU A 217 35.70 -25.21 14.75
N ASN A 218 36.98 -24.87 14.89
CA ASN A 218 38.17 -25.67 14.64
C ASN A 218 37.97 -27.18 14.81
N VAL A 219 38.33 -27.94 13.76
CA VAL A 219 39.10 -29.20 13.88
C VAL A 219 40.13 -29.23 12.75
#